data_AF-A0A3D1UWX1-F1
#
_entry.id   AF-A0A3D1UWX1-F1
#
_cell.length_a   1.000
_cell.length_b   1.000
_cell.length_c   1.000
_cell.angle_alpha   90.00
_cell.angle_beta   90.00
_cell.angle_gamma   90.00
#
_symmetry.space_group_name_H-M   'P 1'
#
loop_
_entity.id
_entity.type
_entity.pdbx_description
1 polymer ?
#
loop_
_entity_poly.entity_id
_entity_poly.type
_entity_poly.pdbx_seq_one_letter_code
_entity_poly.pdbx_strand_id
1 'polypeptide(L)'
;MKRMMGALAGAFIAAGMLCGCGESVDENKPIADVQAEAAKLDAKQLEAKVEACKKFLEAKKVEADELAKKISAIPLKDMLGPEAKNLKEQASKIGESVKKVTAQMDAYAKELKSKAAAK
;
A
#
# COMPACT_ATOMS: atom_id res chain seq x y z
N MET A 1 33.47 19.81 11.12
CA MET A 1 33.34 18.89 9.97
C MET A 1 33.35 17.48 10.53
N LYS A 2 32.21 16.79 10.72
CA LYS A 2 31.36 16.21 9.69
C LYS A 2 29.90 16.12 10.19
N ARG A 3 29.10 17.08 9.71
CA ARG A 3 27.66 17.08 9.38
C ARG A 3 26.74 16.16 10.21
N MET A 4 25.90 16.72 11.09
CA MET A 4 24.56 17.30 10.80
C MET A 4 23.46 16.27 10.50
N MET A 5 22.30 16.57 11.09
CA MET A 5 20.95 16.00 10.90
C MET A 5 20.68 14.63 11.53
N GLY A 6 19.71 14.47 12.42
CA GLY A 6 18.72 15.43 12.89
C GLY A 6 17.66 14.67 13.69
N ALA A 7 17.57 14.97 14.98
CA ALA A 7 16.38 14.69 15.77
C ALA A 7 15.23 15.53 15.21
N LEU A 8 14.14 14.89 14.78
CA LEU A 8 12.82 15.53 14.77
C LEU A 8 11.74 14.47 14.95
N ALA A 9 11.42 14.25 16.23
CA ALA A 9 10.07 13.91 16.64
C ALA A 9 9.12 14.99 16.07
N GLY A 10 8.08 14.57 15.36
CA GLY A 10 7.06 15.49 14.86
C GLY A 10 5.98 14.80 14.05
N ALA A 11 4.74 14.93 14.52
CA ALA A 11 3.47 14.54 13.89
C ALA A 11 3.08 13.05 13.96
N PHE A 12 2.73 12.62 15.17
CA PHE A 12 1.50 11.83 15.38
C PHE A 12 0.33 12.53 14.67
N ILE A 13 -0.07 12.05 13.49
CA ILE A 13 -1.42 12.28 12.96
C ILE A 13 -2.26 11.08 13.36
N ALA A 14 -3.05 11.28 14.40
CA ALA A 14 -4.10 10.40 14.84
C ALA A 14 -5.28 10.45 13.85
N ALA A 15 -5.42 9.41 13.03
CA ALA A 15 -6.68 8.86 12.53
C ALA A 15 -6.36 7.56 11.79
N GLY A 16 -6.52 6.41 12.46
CA GLY A 16 -6.23 5.09 11.88
C GLY A 16 -5.75 4.04 12.86
N MET A 17 -5.75 4.32 14.17
CA MET A 17 -5.50 3.32 15.20
C MET A 17 -6.72 2.40 15.33
N LEU A 18 -6.80 1.35 14.50
CA LEU A 18 -7.54 0.10 14.76
C LEU A 18 -7.35 -0.91 13.61
N CYS A 19 -6.17 -1.53 13.58
CA CYS A 19 -5.94 -2.96 13.33
C CYS A 19 -4.42 -3.17 13.24
N GLY A 20 -3.90 -4.09 14.05
CA GLY A 20 -2.47 -4.27 14.26
C GLY A 20 -1.68 -4.85 13.09
N CYS A 21 -0.42 -5.11 13.42
CA CYS A 21 0.68 -5.62 12.60
C CYS A 21 1.58 -4.52 12.00
N GLY A 22 2.86 -4.62 12.34
CA GLY A 22 3.87 -3.57 12.17
C GLY A 22 4.16 -3.20 10.72
N GLU A 23 4.77 -2.01 10.62
CA GLU A 23 5.31 -1.41 9.40
C GLU A 23 4.27 -1.27 8.28
N SER A 24 3.57 -0.14 8.31
CA SER A 24 2.73 0.33 7.21
C SER A 24 3.51 0.22 5.89
N VAL A 25 2.94 -0.45 4.89
CA VAL A 25 3.56 -0.57 3.56
C VAL A 25 3.71 0.81 2.95
N ASP A 26 4.96 1.19 2.63
CA ASP A 26 5.23 2.42 1.90
C ASP A 26 4.90 2.22 0.41
N GLU A 27 3.67 2.54 0.04
CA GLU A 27 3.18 2.45 -1.33
C GLU A 27 3.92 3.35 -2.33
N ASN A 28 4.67 4.36 -1.86
CA ASN A 28 5.42 5.27 -2.72
C ASN A 28 6.90 4.88 -2.85
N LYS A 29 7.34 3.84 -2.15
CA LYS A 29 8.67 3.28 -2.31
C LYS A 29 8.89 2.83 -3.77
N PRO A 30 9.95 3.33 -4.43
CA PRO A 30 10.30 2.91 -5.79
C PRO A 30 10.48 1.40 -5.89
N ILE A 31 9.99 0.79 -6.98
CA ILE A 31 10.07 -0.66 -7.16
C ILE A 31 11.52 -1.17 -7.19
N ALA A 32 12.46 -0.36 -7.66
CA ALA A 32 13.88 -0.68 -7.64
C ALA A 32 14.43 -0.83 -6.21
N ASP A 33 14.00 0.05 -5.30
CA ASP A 33 14.39 -0.02 -3.89
C ASP A 33 13.77 -1.25 -3.21
N VAL A 34 12.54 -1.59 -3.59
CA VAL A 34 11.84 -2.79 -3.09
C VAL A 34 12.57 -4.06 -3.52
N GLN A 35 13.01 -4.14 -4.78
CA GLN A 35 13.81 -5.26 -5.27
C GLN A 35 15.17 -5.35 -4.57
N ALA A 36 15.84 -4.20 -4.39
CA ALA A 36 17.12 -4.14 -3.68
C ALA A 36 16.99 -4.50 -2.19
N GLU A 37 15.88 -4.14 -1.56
CA GLU A 37 15.54 -4.58 -0.20
C GLU A 37 15.28 -6.09 -0.19
N ALA A 38 14.41 -6.59 -1.07
CA ALA A 38 14.03 -8.00 -1.15
C ALA A 38 15.27 -8.92 -1.27
N ALA A 39 16.24 -8.57 -2.12
CA ALA A 39 17.46 -9.35 -2.31
C ALA A 39 18.25 -9.59 -1.00
N LYS A 40 18.17 -8.65 -0.05
CA LYS A 40 18.86 -8.68 1.25
C LYS A 40 18.08 -9.41 2.34
N LEU A 41 16.78 -9.61 2.15
CA LEU A 41 15.90 -10.22 3.15
C LEU A 41 15.99 -11.75 3.10
N ASP A 42 15.87 -12.41 4.25
CA ASP A 42 15.70 -13.86 4.28
C ASP A 42 14.25 -14.29 3.99
N ALA A 43 14.03 -15.59 3.83
CA ALA A 43 12.72 -16.14 3.47
C ALA A 43 11.60 -15.72 4.44
N LYS A 44 11.84 -15.74 5.76
CA LYS A 44 10.83 -15.36 6.76
C LYS A 44 10.50 -13.87 6.68
N GLN A 45 11.52 -13.05 6.45
CA GLN A 45 11.35 -11.61 6.26
C GLN A 45 10.57 -11.29 4.99
N LEU A 46 10.85 -11.99 3.89
CA LEU A 46 10.11 -11.85 2.63
C LEU A 46 8.65 -12.29 2.78
N GLU A 47 8.38 -13.38 3.50
CA GLU A 47 7.01 -13.81 3.83
C GLU A 47 6.27 -12.74 4.63
N ALA A 48 6.90 -12.15 5.64
CA ALA A 48 6.31 -11.09 6.44
C ALA A 48 5.99 -9.84 5.58
N LYS A 49 6.87 -9.46 4.64
CA LYS A 49 6.61 -8.35 3.70
C LYS A 49 5.46 -8.65 2.76
N VAL A 50 5.39 -9.86 2.22
CA VAL A 50 4.26 -10.30 1.38
C VAL A 50 2.95 -10.27 2.17
N GLU A 51 2.95 -10.72 3.43
CA GLU A 51 1.76 -10.67 4.29
C GLU A 51 1.34 -9.23 4.61
N ALA A 52 2.28 -8.33 4.89
CA ALA A 52 2.01 -6.91 5.10
C ALA A 52 1.38 -6.27 3.85
N CYS A 53 1.93 -6.55 2.66
CA CYS A 53 1.32 -6.11 1.40
C CYS A 53 -0.09 -6.68 1.20
N LYS A 54 -0.33 -7.96 1.51
CA LYS A 54 -1.67 -8.56 1.43
C LYS A 54 -2.66 -7.86 2.34
N LYS A 55 -2.33 -7.65 3.62
CA LYS A 55 -3.18 -6.95 4.58
C LYS A 55 -3.50 -5.52 4.13
N PHE A 56 -2.51 -4.80 3.60
CA PHE A 56 -2.72 -3.48 3.04
C PHE A 56 -3.70 -3.51 1.86
N LEU A 57 -3.53 -4.46 0.94
CA LEU A 57 -4.42 -4.64 -0.20
C LEU A 57 -5.84 -5.04 0.21
N GLU A 58 -6.00 -5.84 1.26
CA GLU A 58 -7.30 -6.20 1.82
C GLU A 58 -8.01 -4.97 2.41
N ALA A 59 -7.32 -4.13 3.16
CA ALA A 59 -7.87 -2.87 3.65
C ALA A 59 -8.29 -1.94 2.50
N LYS A 60 -7.43 -1.81 1.46
CA LYS A 60 -7.75 -1.02 0.26
C LYS A 60 -8.94 -1.58 -0.53
N LYS A 61 -9.15 -2.90 -0.54
CA LYS A 61 -10.35 -3.52 -1.13
C LYS A 61 -11.61 -3.12 -0.38
N VAL A 62 -11.59 -3.11 0.96
CA VAL A 62 -12.74 -2.66 1.76
C VAL A 62 -13.07 -1.21 1.44
N GLU A 63 -12.06 -0.32 1.41
CA GLU A 63 -12.25 1.08 1.01
C GLU A 63 -12.82 1.21 -0.41
N ALA A 64 -12.35 0.39 -1.37
CA ALA A 64 -12.85 0.36 -2.74
C ALA A 64 -14.32 -0.09 -2.82
N ASP A 65 -14.70 -1.11 -2.05
CA ASP A 65 -16.07 -1.61 -1.95
C ASP A 65 -17.01 -0.54 -1.38
N GLU A 66 -16.58 0.18 -0.34
CA GLU A 66 -17.34 1.30 0.23
C GLU A 66 -17.51 2.45 -0.77
N LEU A 67 -16.46 2.78 -1.53
CA LEU A 67 -16.56 3.77 -2.61
C LEU A 67 -17.51 3.31 -3.71
N ALA A 68 -17.45 2.03 -4.11
CA ALA A 68 -18.35 1.49 -5.13
C ALA A 68 -19.81 1.58 -4.69
N LYS A 69 -20.11 1.29 -3.43
CA LYS A 69 -21.45 1.47 -2.84
C LYS A 69 -21.89 2.93 -2.90
N LYS A 70 -21.01 3.87 -2.47
CA LYS A 70 -21.29 5.31 -2.55
C LYS A 70 -21.59 5.76 -3.98
N ILE A 71 -20.78 5.32 -4.96
CA ILE A 71 -20.97 5.64 -6.38
C ILE A 71 -22.30 5.07 -6.90
N SER A 72 -22.65 3.84 -6.53
CA SER A 72 -23.90 3.20 -6.96
C SER A 72 -25.15 3.86 -6.37
N ALA A 73 -25.01 4.53 -5.22
CA ALA A 73 -26.09 5.26 -4.57
C ALA A 73 -26.34 6.66 -5.18
N ILE A 74 -25.42 7.16 -6.02
CA ILE A 74 -25.56 8.48 -6.65
C ILE A 74 -26.67 8.41 -7.71
N PRO A 75 -27.68 9.29 -7.64
CA PRO A 75 -28.67 9.42 -8.70
C PRO A 75 -28.01 9.72 -10.06
N LEU A 76 -28.52 9.15 -11.15
CA LEU A 76 -27.94 9.34 -12.49
C LEU A 76 -27.80 10.82 -12.89
N LYS A 77 -28.73 11.67 -12.46
CA LYS A 77 -28.68 13.13 -12.69
C LYS A 77 -27.49 13.82 -12.01
N ASP A 78 -26.96 13.23 -10.94
CA ASP A 78 -25.89 13.78 -10.10
C ASP A 78 -24.53 13.10 -10.37
N MET A 79 -24.47 12.12 -11.30
CA MET A 79 -23.24 11.39 -11.66
C MET A 79 -22.12 12.25 -12.27
N LEU A 80 -22.44 13.45 -12.74
CA LEU A 80 -21.46 14.43 -13.23
C LEU A 80 -21.19 15.54 -12.21
N GLY A 81 -21.85 15.47 -11.05
CA GLY A 81 -21.69 16.40 -9.94
C GLY A 81 -20.34 16.27 -9.22
N PRO A 82 -20.03 17.21 -8.32
CA PRO A 82 -18.76 17.25 -7.60
C PRO A 82 -18.55 16.00 -6.73
N GLU A 83 -19.61 15.45 -6.14
CA GLU A 83 -19.54 14.23 -5.32
C GLU A 83 -19.10 13.02 -6.15
N ALA A 84 -19.74 12.77 -7.30
CA ALA A 84 -19.38 11.67 -8.18
C ALA A 84 -17.96 11.80 -8.73
N LYS A 85 -17.50 13.02 -9.04
CA LYS A 85 -16.12 13.29 -9.45
C LYS A 85 -15.13 12.99 -8.32
N ASN A 86 -15.43 13.42 -7.10
CA ASN A 86 -14.59 13.16 -5.95
C ASN A 86 -14.48 11.66 -5.65
N LEU A 87 -15.59 10.92 -5.68
CA LEU A 87 -15.59 9.47 -5.48
C LEU A 87 -14.82 8.73 -6.58
N LYS A 88 -14.92 9.17 -7.84
CA LYS A 88 -14.09 8.66 -8.94
C LYS A 88 -12.59 8.93 -8.71
N GLU A 89 -12.23 10.12 -8.23
CA GLU A 89 -10.84 10.45 -7.92
C GLU A 89 -10.29 9.58 -6.78
N GLN A 90 -11.08 9.38 -5.72
CA GLN A 90 -10.72 8.46 -4.63
C GLN A 90 -10.55 7.03 -5.15
N ALA A 91 -11.45 6.55 -6.02
CA ALA A 91 -11.34 5.23 -6.62
C ALA A 91 -10.07 5.08 -7.48
N SER A 92 -9.71 6.12 -8.25
CA SER A 92 -8.45 6.16 -9.00
C SER A 92 -7.24 6.07 -8.08
N LYS A 93 -7.21 6.85 -7.00
CA LYS A 93 -6.11 6.82 -6.01
C LYS A 93 -5.97 5.44 -5.37
N ILE A 94 -7.08 4.82 -4.96
CA ILE A 94 -7.04 3.44 -4.43
C ILE A 94 -6.51 2.48 -5.49
N GLY A 95 -6.96 2.60 -6.74
CA GLY A 95 -6.46 1.78 -7.85
C GLY A 95 -4.96 1.94 -8.08
N GLU A 96 -4.42 3.16 -7.98
CA GLU A 96 -2.99 3.43 -8.06
C GLU A 96 -2.22 2.83 -6.89
N SER A 97 -2.68 3.03 -5.65
CA SER A 97 -2.11 2.42 -4.45
C SER A 97 -2.07 0.89 -4.54
N VAL A 98 -3.18 0.28 -4.95
CA VAL A 98 -3.29 -1.18 -5.16
C VAL A 98 -2.27 -1.65 -6.17
N LYS A 99 -2.13 -0.97 -7.32
CA LYS A 99 -1.13 -1.33 -8.34
C LYS A 99 0.29 -1.26 -7.80
N LYS A 100 0.65 -0.16 -7.11
CA LYS A 100 1.99 0.02 -6.54
C LYS A 100 2.31 -1.08 -5.52
N VAL A 101 1.43 -1.31 -4.55
CA VAL A 101 1.65 -2.31 -3.50
C VAL A 101 1.61 -3.74 -4.05
N THR A 102 0.80 -4.01 -5.07
CA THR A 102 0.83 -5.31 -5.76
C THR A 102 2.18 -5.55 -6.43
N ALA A 103 2.74 -4.55 -7.11
CA ALA A 103 4.07 -4.68 -7.71
C ALA A 103 5.15 -4.93 -6.65
N GLN A 104 5.05 -4.28 -5.49
CA GLN A 104 5.96 -4.52 -4.36
C GLN A 104 5.83 -5.95 -3.81
N MET A 105 4.60 -6.40 -3.58
CA MET A 105 4.30 -7.77 -3.16
C MET A 105 4.89 -8.80 -4.13
N ASP A 106 4.74 -8.55 -5.44
CA ASP A 106 5.29 -9.43 -6.48
C ASP A 106 6.81 -9.46 -6.46
N ALA A 107 7.48 -8.33 -6.20
CA ALA A 107 8.93 -8.30 -6.07
C ALA A 107 9.41 -9.14 -4.87
N TYR A 108 8.79 -8.98 -3.70
CA TYR A 108 9.10 -9.80 -2.53
C TYR A 108 8.79 -11.29 -2.75
N ALA A 109 7.65 -11.60 -3.35
CA ALA A 109 7.24 -12.98 -3.63
C ALA A 109 8.14 -13.66 -4.68
N LYS A 110 8.60 -12.92 -5.70
CA LYS A 110 9.56 -13.43 -6.68
C LYS A 110 10.90 -13.77 -6.03
N GLU A 111 11.40 -12.90 -5.18
CA GLU A 111 12.65 -13.16 -4.45
C GLU A 111 12.51 -14.35 -3.50
N LEU A 112 11.38 -14.45 -2.79
CA LEU A 112 11.09 -15.60 -1.92
C LEU A 112 11.13 -16.92 -2.69
N LYS A 113 10.48 -16.98 -3.86
CA LYS A 113 10.50 -18.15 -4.75
C LYS A 113 11.91 -18.45 -5.27
N SER A 114 12.67 -17.42 -5.65
CA SER A 114 14.06 -17.56 -6.10
C SER A 114 14.93 -18.20 -5.02
N LYS A 115 14.84 -17.70 -3.78
CA LYS A 115 15.58 -18.25 -2.63
C LYS A 115 15.12 -19.66 -2.22
N ALA A 116 13.85 -19.99 -2.44
CA ALA A 116 13.34 -21.35 -2.20
C ALA A 116 13.85 -22.35 -3.25
N ALA A 117 14.00 -21.93 -4.52
CA ALA A 117 14.50 -22.75 -5.62
C ALA A 117 16.03 -22.89 -5.64
N ALA A 118 16.76 -22.00 -4.97
CA ALA A 118 18.21 -22.04 -4.84
C ALA A 118 18.71 -22.92 -3.66
N LYS A 119 17.79 -23.55 -2.92
CA LYS A 119 18.09 -24.56 -1.89
C LYS A 119 17.98 -25.95 -2.46
#